data_AF-A0AA35XC55-F1
#
_entry.id   AF-A0AA35XC55-F1
#
_cell.length_a   1.000
_cell.length_b   1.000
_cell.length_c   1.000
_cell.angle_alpha   90.00
_cell.angle_beta   90.00
_cell.angle_gamma   90.00
#
_symmetry.space_group_name_H-M   'P 1'
#
loop_
_entity.id
_entity.type
_entity.pdbx_description
1 polymer ?
#
loop_
_entity_poly.entity_id
_entity_poly.type
_entity_poly.pdbx_seq_one_letter_code
_entity_poly.pdbx_strand_id
1 'polypeptide(L)' 'MAFMNSKLEPEVDLVCFMTSQDYVFVSASLLKEVARLGGDIREMVPPNVAEALYSKFENPVLEGQ' A
#
# COMPACT_ATOMS: atom_id res chain seq x y z
N MET A 1 8.44 18.99 2.71
CA MET A 1 7.52 18.82 1.56
C MET A 1 6.46 19.93 1.50
N ALA A 2 5.73 20.21 2.59
CA ALA A 2 4.69 21.26 2.61
C ALA A 2 5.13 22.62 2.04
N PHE A 3 6.27 23.16 2.48
CA PHE A 3 6.77 24.47 2.05
C PHE A 3 7.10 24.56 0.54
N MET A 4 7.52 23.45 -0.07
CA MET A 4 7.83 23.42 -1.50
C MET A 4 6.53 23.47 -2.34
N ASN A 5 5.49 22.78 -1.87
CA ASN A 5 4.19 22.79 -2.54
C ASN A 5 3.53 24.17 -2.43
N SER A 6 3.58 24.82 -1.27
CA SER A 6 3.04 26.18 -1.09
C SER A 6 3.77 27.24 -1.92
N LYS A 7 5.02 26.98 -2.33
CA LYS A 7 5.79 27.84 -3.24
C LYS A 7 5.46 27.59 -4.71
N LEU A 8 5.10 26.36 -5.08
CA LEU A 8 4.79 25.97 -6.45
C LEU A 8 3.34 26.29 -6.81
N GLU A 9 2.41 26.06 -5.89
CA GLU A 9 0.98 26.31 -6.08
C GLU A 9 0.36 26.89 -4.79
N PRO A 10 0.25 28.22 -4.68
CA PRO A 10 -0.16 28.90 -3.46
C PRO A 10 -1.67 28.82 -3.17
N GLU A 11 -2.50 28.40 -4.13
CA GLU A 11 -3.95 28.25 -3.94
C GLU A 11 -4.34 26.88 -3.36
N VAL A 12 -3.38 25.96 -3.19
CA VAL A 12 -3.64 24.60 -2.70
C VAL A 12 -3.10 24.40 -1.28
N ASP A 13 -4.01 24.10 -0.36
CA ASP A 13 -3.66 23.73 1.01
C ASP A 13 -3.38 22.22 1.14
N LEU A 14 -2.29 21.88 1.84
CA LEU A 14 -1.94 20.49 2.15
C LEU A 14 -2.40 20.14 3.56
N VAL A 15 -3.39 19.24 3.67
CA VAL A 15 -3.84 18.69 4.95
C VAL A 15 -3.24 17.30 5.14
N CYS A 16 -2.48 17.11 6.22
CA CYS A 16 -1.89 15.82 6.57
C CYS A 16 -2.74 15.10 7.63
N PHE A 17 -3.06 13.83 7.40
CA PHE A 17 -3.72 12.97 8.36
C PHE A 17 -2.75 11.95 8.94
N MET A 18 -2.92 11.63 10.21
CA MET A 18 -2.26 10.49 10.82
C MET A 18 -3.02 9.22 10.47
N THR A 19 -2.28 8.19 10.06
CA THR A 19 -2.87 6.86 9.83
C THR A 19 -3.33 6.26 11.17
N SER A 20 -4.40 5.46 11.15
CA SER A 20 -4.82 4.68 12.31
C SER A 20 -3.74 3.64 12.65
N GLN A 21 -3.63 3.30 13.93
CA GLN A 21 -2.61 2.36 14.41
C GLN A 21 -2.67 1.00 13.70
N ASP A 22 -3.87 0.55 13.33
CA ASP A 22 -4.07 -0.72 12.62
C ASP A 22 -3.45 -0.74 11.22
N TYR A 23 -3.24 0.42 10.60
CA TYR A 23 -2.73 0.57 9.23
C TYR A 23 -1.34 1.21 9.18
N VAL A 24 -0.68 1.44 10.32
CA VAL A 24 0.64 2.10 10.36
C VAL A 24 1.74 1.30 9.64
N PHE A 25 1.56 -0.02 9.54
CA PHE A 25 2.51 -0.93 8.91
C PHE A 25 2.22 -1.17 7.41
N VAL A 26 1.08 -0.68 6.90
CA VAL A 26 0.68 -0.90 5.51
C VAL A 26 1.42 0.07 4.60
N SER A 27 2.33 -0.45 3.77
CA SER A 27 2.96 0.31 2.70
C SER A 27 2.90 -0.47 1.39
N ALA A 28 2.61 0.22 0.28
CA ALA A 28 2.49 -0.43 -1.02
C ALA A 28 3.78 -1.16 -1.42
N SER A 29 4.95 -0.61 -1.06
CA SER A 29 6.24 -1.25 -1.32
C SER A 29 6.39 -2.57 -0.58
N LEU A 30 6.08 -2.60 0.72
CA LEU A 30 6.16 -3.81 1.53
C LEU A 30 5.16 -4.87 1.05
N LEU A 31 3.91 -4.48 0.81
CA LEU A 31 2.87 -5.41 0.35
C LEU A 31 3.20 -6.03 -1.02
N LYS A 32 3.74 -5.24 -1.95
CA LYS A 32 4.22 -5.76 -3.24
C LYS A 32 5.37 -6.74 -3.07
N GLU A 33 6.26 -6.51 -2.11
CA GLU A 33 7.38 -7.42 -1.83
C GLU A 33 6.89 -8.75 -1.24
N VAL A 34 5.99 -8.70 -0.26
CA VAL A 34 5.35 -9.89 0.34
C VAL A 34 4.59 -10.68 -0.73
N ALA A 35 3.79 -10.01 -1.57
CA ALA A 35 3.07 -10.67 -2.67
C ALA A 35 4.03 -11.32 -3.69
N ARG A 36 5.14 -10.66 -4.02
CA ARG A 36 6.18 -11.22 -4.91
C ARG A 36 6.85 -12.46 -4.32
N LEU A 37 7.01 -12.51 -3.00
CA LEU A 37 7.58 -13.66 -2.29
C LEU A 37 6.56 -14.80 -2.06
N GLY A 38 5.30 -14.62 -2.46
CA GLY A 38 4.24 -15.62 -2.32
C GLY A 38 3.52 -15.61 -0.98
N GLY A 39 3.69 -14.55 -0.18
CA GLY A 39 2.96 -14.36 1.07
C GLY A 39 1.50 -13.95 0.84
N ASP A 40 0.63 -14.32 1.78
CA ASP A 40 -0.77 -13.90 1.78
C ASP A 40 -0.90 -12.43 2.26
N ILE A 41 -1.66 -11.63 1.51
CA ILE A 41 -1.92 -10.22 1.79
C ILE A 41 -3.41 -9.91 1.90
N ARG A 42 -4.29 -10.92 1.83
CA ARG A 42 -5.76 -10.75 1.80
C ARG A 42 -6.32 -10.04 3.02
N GLU A 43 -5.69 -10.18 4.18
CA GLU A 43 -6.10 -9.48 5.41
C GLU A 43 -5.65 -8.01 5.45
N MET A 44 -4.69 -7.62 4.59
CA MET A 44 -4.08 -6.29 4.58
C MET A 44 -4.59 -5.41 3.43
N VAL A 45 -5.31 -5.98 2.47
CA VAL A 45 -5.87 -5.24 1.33
C VAL A 45 -7.30 -5.65 1.01
N PRO A 46 -8.08 -4.75 0.40
CA PRO A 46 -9.34 -5.13 -0.23
C PRO A 46 -9.17 -6.27 -1.26
N PRO A 47 -10.18 -7.14 -1.42
CA PRO A 47 -10.07 -8.36 -2.25
C PRO A 47 -9.74 -8.07 -3.72
N ASN A 48 -10.27 -6.98 -4.28
CA ASN A 48 -9.97 -6.54 -5.65
C ASN A 48 -8.49 -6.20 -5.86
N VAL A 49 -7.80 -5.71 -4.82
CA VAL A 49 -6.37 -5.37 -4.87
C VAL A 49 -5.53 -6.65 -4.75
N ALA A 50 -5.94 -7.59 -3.90
CA ALA A 50 -5.28 -8.88 -3.77
C ALA A 50 -5.26 -9.64 -5.10
N GLU A 51 -6.43 -9.75 -5.75
CA GLU A 51 -6.57 -10.40 -7.06
C GLU A 51 -5.69 -9.74 -8.14
N ALA A 52 -5.68 -8.41 -8.20
CA ALA A 52 -4.85 -7.67 -9.15
C ALA A 52 -3.34 -7.89 -8.89
N LEU A 53 -2.91 -7.96 -7.63
CA LEU A 53 -1.52 -8.23 -7.28
C LEU A 53 -1.12 -9.68 -7.60
N TYR A 54 -1.96 -10.67 -7.30
CA TYR A 54 -1.69 -12.06 -7.65
C TYR A 54 -1.64 -12.27 -9.17
N SER A 55 -2.57 -11.67 -9.91
CA SER A 55 -2.54 -11.71 -11.38
C SER A 55 -1.29 -11.06 -11.95
N LYS A 56 -0.74 -10.04 -11.28
CA LYS A 56 0.46 -9.32 -11.75
C LYS A 56 1.75 -10.11 -11.50
N PHE A 57 1.82 -10.88 -10.43
CA PHE A 57 3.04 -11.60 -10.03
C PHE A 57 3.04 -13.08 -10.41
N GLU A 58 1.97 -13.60 -11.02
CA GLU A 58 1.84 -14.99 -11.49
C GLU A 58 2.19 -16.06 -10.42
N ASN A 59 2.13 -15.68 -9.14
CA ASN A 59 2.59 -16.51 -8.04
C ASN A 59 1.37 -17.08 -7.29
N PRO A 60 1.17 -18.41 -7.26
CA PRO A 60 0.16 -19.01 -6.41
C PRO A 60 0.58 -18.78 -4.95
N VAL A 61 -0.33 -18.22 -4.15
CA VAL A 61 -0.13 -18.01 -2.71
C VAL A 61 0.33 -19.32 -2.07
N LEU A 62 1.46 -19.28 -1.38
CA LEU A 62 1.92 -20.40 -0.57
C LEU A 62 1.03 -20.43 0.69
N GLU A 63 0.01 -21.29 0.70
CA GLU A 63 -0.70 -21.62 1.93
C GLU A 63 0.27 -22.34 2.88
N GLY A 64 0.64 -21.67 3.98
CA GLY A 64 1.11 -22.32 5.19
C GLY A 64 2.61 -22.21 5.50
N GLN A 65 2.92 -21.36 6.48
CA GLN A 65 3.41 -21.81 7.79
C GLN A 65 2.99 -20.84 8.89
#